data_AF-A0A8J6V785-F1
#
_entry.id   AF-A0A8J6V785-F1
#
_cell.length_a   1.000
_cell.length_b   1.000
_cell.length_c   1.000
_cell.angle_alpha   90.00
_cell.angle_beta   90.00
_cell.angle_gamma   90.00
#
_symmetry.space_group_name_H-M   'P 1'
#
loop_
_entity.id
_entity.type
_entity.pdbx_description
1 polymer ?
#
loop_
_entity_poly.entity_id
_entity_poly.type
_entity_poly.pdbx_seq_one_letter_code
_entity_poly.pdbx_strand_id
1 'polypeptide(L)'
;MSKNLLKSRPDLQQLGSTLFSLKVKNTKKEFFLLPVAFCLFTLPARALQVQVTPTNPELGDTLSVVIQKDAADSQSPTVSLKQQNYSTFSIGQNRFRALLPTTPLDKPGKLVIRVAGDGEVREIPIVLRSRSFPVQRITLPPGKAGQGATQYELDRVAAFKKLVTPQKFWNGPFLKPNRGRISSIYGVRRYYNGKFANDYYHRGVDYAGGYGSPVTAPAAGRVALVGRVSQGFRVHGNVIGVDHGQGVTSIFMHLSRIDVKEGDIVKPGQVIGAIGSTGASTGPHLHWGLYVNGLSVDPGPWRNQEFQ
;
A
#
# COMPACT_ATOMS: atom_id res chain seq x y z
N MET A 1 -56.88 -52.82 11.89
CA MET A 1 -56.31 -53.46 13.08
C MET A 1 -56.10 -52.36 14.12
N SER A 2 -57.08 -52.07 15.01
CA SER A 2 -57.27 -52.65 16.38
C SER A 2 -56.12 -52.21 17.31
N LYS A 3 -56.21 -51.50 18.45
CA LYS A 3 -57.23 -51.08 19.45
C LYS A 3 -56.66 -49.83 20.20
N ASN A 4 -57.40 -48.77 20.56
CA ASN A 4 -58.38 -48.56 21.66
C ASN A 4 -57.89 -48.82 23.11
N LEU A 5 -57.95 -47.77 23.96
CA LEU A 5 -58.37 -47.70 25.39
C LEU A 5 -58.17 -46.23 25.84
N LEU A 6 -59.12 -45.31 26.09
CA LEU A 6 -60.39 -45.22 26.84
C LEU A 6 -60.27 -45.24 28.38
N LYS A 7 -60.89 -44.20 28.98
CA LYS A 7 -61.37 -43.97 30.38
C LYS A 7 -60.64 -42.87 31.15
N SER A 8 -61.25 -41.96 31.90
CA SER A 8 -62.66 -41.60 32.19
C SER A 8 -62.66 -40.40 33.14
N ARG A 9 -63.56 -39.42 32.96
CA ARG A 9 -63.97 -38.43 33.99
C ARG A 9 -64.87 -39.11 35.05
N PRO A 10 -65.01 -38.57 36.27
CA PRO A 10 -66.08 -37.60 36.64
C PRO A 10 -65.57 -36.56 37.69
N ASP A 11 -66.31 -35.65 38.32
CA ASP A 11 -67.45 -34.76 38.04
C ASP A 11 -67.53 -33.81 39.27
N LEU A 12 -68.25 -32.69 39.15
CA LEU A 12 -68.40 -31.61 40.15
C LEU A 12 -68.97 -32.04 41.52
N GLN A 13 -68.60 -31.34 42.60
CA GLN A 13 -69.54 -30.95 43.67
C GLN A 13 -69.07 -29.74 44.51
N GLN A 14 -70.07 -29.00 44.99
CA GLN A 14 -70.05 -27.73 45.74
C GLN A 14 -69.37 -27.81 47.11
N LEU A 15 -69.00 -26.64 47.66
CA LEU A 15 -69.46 -26.06 48.95
C LEU A 15 -68.47 -24.95 49.36
N GLY A 16 -68.91 -23.71 49.49
CA GLY A 16 -69.11 -23.13 50.82
C GLY A 16 -68.65 -21.67 50.84
N SER A 17 -69.59 -20.76 51.00
CA SER A 17 -69.41 -19.32 51.20
C SER A 17 -68.98 -19.03 52.63
N THR A 18 -67.85 -18.33 52.81
CA THR A 18 -67.53 -17.67 54.09
C THR A 18 -67.10 -16.23 53.83
N LEU A 19 -67.98 -15.30 54.20
CA LEU A 19 -67.73 -13.86 54.25
C LEU A 19 -66.69 -13.55 55.34
N PHE A 20 -65.55 -12.99 54.96
CA PHE A 20 -64.68 -12.25 55.88
C PHE A 20 -64.70 -10.76 55.50
N SER A 21 -65.29 -9.96 56.38
CA SER A 21 -65.28 -8.50 56.31
C SER A 21 -63.92 -7.97 56.75
N LEU A 22 -63.10 -7.50 55.81
CA LEU A 22 -61.85 -6.78 56.12
C LEU A 22 -62.10 -5.26 56.07
N LYS A 23 -62.07 -4.62 57.25
CA LYS A 23 -62.03 -3.16 57.39
C LYS A 23 -60.67 -2.64 56.91
N VAL A 24 -60.61 -2.05 55.71
CA VAL A 24 -59.40 -1.35 55.23
C VAL A 24 -59.45 0.10 55.70
N LYS A 25 -58.47 0.49 56.52
CA LYS A 25 -58.24 1.86 56.97
C LYS A 25 -57.82 2.73 55.78
N ASN A 26 -58.43 3.91 55.69
CA ASN A 26 -58.19 4.89 54.65
C ASN A 26 -56.84 5.60 54.90
N THR A 27 -55.79 5.22 54.18
CA THR A 27 -54.51 5.93 54.14
C THR A 27 -54.41 6.77 52.87
N LYS A 28 -54.31 8.09 53.04
CA LYS A 28 -54.01 9.04 51.96
C LYS A 28 -52.67 8.65 51.32
N LYS A 29 -52.67 8.27 50.03
CA LYS A 29 -51.45 8.09 49.25
C LYS A 29 -51.10 9.44 48.61
N GLU A 30 -50.04 10.07 49.09
CA GLU A 30 -49.37 11.15 48.36
C GLU A 30 -48.60 10.53 47.18
N PHE A 31 -48.92 10.98 45.97
CA PHE A 31 -48.19 10.62 44.75
C PHE A 31 -46.96 11.52 44.64
N PHE A 32 -45.79 10.99 45.01
CA PHE A 32 -44.51 11.57 44.61
C PHE A 32 -44.25 11.24 43.14
N LEU A 33 -44.38 12.23 42.26
CA LEU A 33 -43.85 12.20 40.90
C LEU A 33 -42.32 12.21 40.98
N LEU A 34 -41.68 11.05 40.79
CA LEU A 34 -40.23 11.00 40.53
C LEU A 34 -39.95 11.62 39.15
N PRO A 35 -39.02 12.57 39.02
CA PRO A 35 -38.55 13.01 37.71
C PRO A 35 -37.80 11.84 37.05
N VAL A 36 -38.38 11.29 35.99
CA VAL A 36 -37.68 10.37 35.10
C VAL A 36 -36.60 11.17 34.38
N ALA A 37 -35.37 11.09 34.88
CA ALA A 37 -34.22 11.64 34.21
C ALA A 37 -34.05 10.91 32.86
N PHE A 38 -34.37 11.60 31.77
CA PHE A 38 -34.13 11.13 30.42
C PHE A 38 -32.61 11.19 30.18
N CYS A 39 -31.89 10.12 30.54
CA CYS A 39 -30.51 9.94 30.10
C CYS A 39 -30.50 9.78 28.58
N LEU A 40 -30.25 10.89 27.87
CA LEU A 40 -29.88 10.87 26.47
C LEU A 40 -28.58 10.06 26.33
N PHE A 41 -28.70 8.79 25.98
CA PHE A 41 -27.56 8.01 25.50
C PHE A 41 -27.14 8.59 24.15
N THR A 42 -26.15 9.48 24.17
CA THR A 42 -25.47 9.89 22.95
C THR A 42 -24.68 8.68 22.44
N LEU A 43 -25.18 8.05 21.37
CA LEU A 43 -24.35 7.11 20.62
C LEU A 43 -23.10 7.87 20.18
N PRO A 44 -21.87 7.34 20.38
CA PRO A 44 -20.68 8.02 19.91
C PRO A 44 -20.81 8.21 18.41
N ALA A 45 -20.79 9.46 17.95
CA ALA A 45 -20.74 9.79 16.54
C ALA A 45 -19.49 9.13 15.96
N ARG A 46 -19.68 8.08 15.18
CA ARG A 46 -18.58 7.37 14.53
C ARG A 46 -18.19 8.16 13.31
N ALA A 47 -16.99 8.72 13.37
CA ALA A 47 -16.51 9.69 12.42
C ALA A 47 -15.37 9.09 11.58
N LEU A 48 -15.17 9.59 10.36
CA LEU A 48 -14.17 9.10 9.41
C LEU A 48 -12.77 9.01 10.07
N GLN A 49 -12.25 7.79 10.27
CA GLN A 49 -10.94 7.65 10.92
C GLN A 49 -9.84 7.53 9.88
N VAL A 50 -8.77 8.28 10.06
CA VAL A 50 -7.62 8.29 9.15
C VAL A 50 -6.34 8.04 9.93
N GLN A 51 -5.58 7.05 9.50
CA GLN A 51 -4.26 6.75 10.03
C GLN A 51 -3.21 6.87 8.92
N VAL A 52 -2.13 7.60 9.20
CA VAL A 52 -1.00 7.76 8.26
C VAL A 52 0.23 7.08 8.84
N THR A 53 0.86 6.21 8.06
CA THR A 53 2.08 5.49 8.43
C THR A 53 3.16 5.67 7.35
N PRO A 54 4.42 5.98 7.69
CA PRO A 54 4.92 6.27 9.04
C PRO A 54 4.41 7.61 9.57
N THR A 55 4.43 7.79 10.90
CA THR A 55 4.02 9.04 11.56
C THR A 55 5.05 10.16 11.40
N ASN A 56 6.33 9.81 11.18
CA ASN A 56 7.44 10.73 10.98
C ASN A 56 8.12 10.51 9.62
N PRO A 57 7.41 10.72 8.50
CA PRO A 57 7.91 10.39 7.17
C PRO A 57 9.16 11.23 6.82
N GLU A 58 10.07 10.59 6.10
CA GLU A 58 11.27 11.21 5.52
C GLU A 58 11.21 11.16 3.98
N LEU A 59 11.99 12.03 3.32
CA LEU A 59 12.11 11.99 1.86
C LEU A 59 12.47 10.58 1.37
N GLY A 60 11.72 10.09 0.38
CA GLY A 60 11.90 8.75 -0.18
C GLY A 60 10.95 7.70 0.39
N ASP A 61 10.25 7.98 1.47
CA ASP A 61 9.28 7.06 2.06
C ASP A 61 8.01 6.96 1.22
N THR A 62 7.30 5.84 1.40
CA THR A 62 5.89 5.72 1.03
C THR A 62 5.02 5.89 2.26
N LEU A 63 4.04 6.79 2.19
CA LEU A 63 3.02 6.95 3.20
C LEU A 63 1.83 6.05 2.86
N SER A 64 1.41 5.23 3.82
CA SER A 64 0.16 4.47 3.79
C SER A 64 -0.92 5.25 4.54
N VAL A 65 -1.96 5.67 3.83
CA VAL A 65 -3.12 6.37 4.39
C VAL A 65 -4.26 5.37 4.49
N VAL A 66 -4.52 4.86 5.69
CA VAL A 66 -5.60 3.92 5.97
C VAL A 66 -6.81 4.69 6.47
N ILE A 67 -7.97 4.38 5.90
CA ILE A 67 -9.22 5.08 6.13
C ILE A 67 -10.24 4.06 6.59
N GLN A 68 -10.85 4.29 7.75
CA GLN A 68 -12.00 3.55 8.23
C GLN A 68 -13.23 4.44 8.08
N LYS A 69 -14.14 4.04 7.20
CA LYS A 69 -15.47 4.64 7.06
C LYS A 69 -16.42 4.06 8.10
N ASP A 70 -17.43 4.85 8.47
CA ASP A 70 -18.54 4.38 9.29
C ASP A 70 -19.66 3.80 8.43
N ALA A 71 -20.04 4.52 7.37
CA ALA A 71 -21.10 4.07 6.47
C ALA A 71 -20.60 2.98 5.51
N ALA A 72 -21.37 1.90 5.41
CA ALA A 72 -21.21 0.87 4.38
C ALA A 72 -21.79 1.33 3.02
N ASP A 73 -21.60 2.60 2.67
CA ASP A 73 -21.96 3.09 1.34
C ASP A 73 -20.89 2.67 0.32
N SER A 74 -21.29 2.63 -0.95
CA SER A 74 -20.45 2.15 -2.06
C SER A 74 -19.41 3.18 -2.55
N GLN A 75 -19.36 4.40 -2.02
CA GLN A 75 -18.41 5.42 -2.46
C GLN A 75 -17.05 5.24 -1.78
N SER A 76 -16.02 4.97 -2.58
CA SER A 76 -14.64 4.97 -2.10
C SER A 76 -14.24 6.38 -1.62
N PRO A 77 -13.52 6.49 -0.49
CA PRO A 77 -13.00 7.78 -0.06
C PRO A 77 -11.98 8.30 -1.07
N THR A 78 -11.77 9.61 -1.11
CA THR A 78 -10.71 10.22 -1.93
C THR A 78 -9.56 10.66 -1.04
N VAL A 79 -8.33 10.50 -1.53
CA VAL A 79 -7.13 10.97 -0.85
C VAL A 79 -6.34 11.84 -1.79
N SER A 80 -5.93 13.02 -1.32
CA SER A 80 -5.05 13.90 -2.06
C SER A 80 -3.94 14.47 -1.19
N LEU A 81 -2.81 14.73 -1.84
CA LEU A 81 -1.68 15.43 -1.25
C LEU A 81 -1.19 16.45 -2.26
N LYS A 82 -1.11 17.72 -1.84
CA LYS A 82 -0.93 18.86 -2.75
C LYS A 82 -2.10 18.92 -3.76
N GLN A 83 -1.83 18.91 -5.05
CA GLN A 83 -2.82 18.91 -6.13
C GLN A 83 -3.04 17.51 -6.74
N GLN A 84 -2.39 16.47 -6.18
CA GLN A 84 -2.45 15.11 -6.73
C GLN A 84 -3.46 14.27 -5.97
N ASN A 85 -4.36 13.62 -6.73
CA ASN A 85 -5.26 12.59 -6.21
C ASN A 85 -4.61 11.22 -6.30
N TYR A 86 -4.87 10.39 -5.29
CA TYR A 86 -4.37 9.01 -5.21
C TYR A 86 -5.54 8.04 -5.14
N SER A 87 -5.44 6.96 -5.91
CA SER A 87 -6.43 5.89 -5.88
C SER A 87 -6.50 5.27 -4.49
N THR A 88 -7.73 5.03 -4.02
CA THR A 88 -8.02 4.29 -2.81
C THR A 88 -8.49 2.89 -3.16
N PHE A 89 -8.02 1.90 -2.40
CA PHE A 89 -8.37 0.51 -2.59
C PHE A 89 -8.92 -0.08 -1.29
N SER A 90 -9.94 -0.91 -1.38
CA SER A 90 -10.46 -1.62 -0.20
C SER A 90 -9.41 -2.62 0.31
N ILE A 91 -9.24 -2.66 1.62
CA ILE A 91 -8.38 -3.61 2.35
C ILE A 91 -9.18 -4.40 3.41
N GLY A 92 -10.50 -4.33 3.34
CA GLY A 92 -11.43 -4.93 4.29
C GLY A 92 -12.77 -4.20 4.31
N GLN A 93 -13.68 -4.66 5.17
CA GLN A 93 -15.01 -4.05 5.33
C GLN A 93 -14.86 -2.58 5.78
N ASN A 94 -15.37 -1.66 4.96
CA ASN A 94 -15.30 -0.21 5.18
C ASN A 94 -13.89 0.35 5.41
N ARG A 95 -12.85 -0.41 5.04
CA ARG A 95 -11.44 -0.02 5.19
C ARG A 95 -10.81 0.16 3.83
N PHE A 96 -10.14 1.29 3.66
CA PHE A 96 -9.48 1.67 2.42
C PHE A 96 -8.04 2.09 2.67
N ARG A 97 -7.20 1.98 1.65
CA ARG A 97 -5.85 2.52 1.63
C ARG A 97 -5.60 3.37 0.39
N ALA A 98 -4.90 4.49 0.56
CA ALA A 98 -4.09 5.11 -0.49
C ALA A 98 -2.58 5.01 -0.16
N LEU A 99 -1.74 4.94 -1.20
CA LEU A 99 -0.28 4.96 -1.09
C LEU A 99 0.27 6.25 -1.69
N LEU A 100 0.98 7.03 -0.89
CA LEU A 100 1.49 8.35 -1.26
C LEU A 100 3.02 8.31 -1.26
N PRO A 101 3.68 8.36 -2.43
CA PRO A 101 5.14 8.38 -2.52
C PRO A 101 5.71 9.75 -2.13
N THR A 102 6.94 9.75 -1.63
CA THR A 102 7.81 10.94 -1.56
C THR A 102 9.17 10.62 -2.19
N THR A 103 9.88 11.65 -2.61
CA THR A 103 11.16 11.52 -3.33
C THR A 103 12.24 12.40 -2.71
N PRO A 104 13.53 12.10 -2.94
CA PRO A 104 14.64 12.98 -2.60
C PRO A 104 14.60 14.38 -3.22
N LEU A 105 13.72 14.64 -4.19
CA LEU A 105 13.55 15.95 -4.83
C LEU A 105 12.35 16.72 -4.28
N ASP A 106 11.53 16.11 -3.42
CA ASP A 106 10.47 16.85 -2.74
C ASP A 106 11.05 17.86 -1.74
N LYS A 107 10.31 18.96 -1.53
CA LYS A 107 10.63 19.95 -0.49
C LYS A 107 10.16 19.42 0.88
N PRO A 108 11.05 19.25 1.86
CA PRO A 108 10.66 18.95 3.24
C PRO A 108 9.80 20.06 3.85
N GLY A 109 8.98 19.71 4.84
CA GLY A 109 8.17 20.67 5.59
C GLY A 109 6.77 20.17 5.90
N LYS A 110 5.90 21.10 6.32
CA LYS A 110 4.50 20.80 6.60
C LYS A 110 3.75 20.50 5.31
N LEU A 111 3.05 19.38 5.29
CA LEU A 111 2.12 19.00 4.23
C LEU A 111 0.76 18.66 4.86
N VAL A 112 -0.29 18.72 4.04
CA VAL A 112 -1.64 18.35 4.45
C VAL A 112 -2.14 17.27 3.50
N ILE A 113 -2.49 16.11 4.05
CA ILE A 113 -3.21 15.07 3.34
C ILE A 113 -4.70 15.36 3.52
N ARG A 114 -5.43 15.50 2.42
CA ARG A 114 -6.88 15.65 2.45
C ARG A 114 -7.53 14.31 2.19
N VAL A 115 -8.45 13.93 3.05
CA VAL A 115 -9.26 12.71 2.92
C VAL A 115 -10.72 13.10 2.92
N ALA A 116 -11.46 12.77 1.86
CA ALA A 116 -12.91 12.97 1.82
C ALA A 116 -13.63 11.63 1.80
N GLY A 117 -14.64 11.47 2.66
CA GLY A 117 -15.45 10.26 2.81
C GLY A 117 -16.55 10.49 3.84
N ASP A 118 -17.64 9.73 3.78
CA ASP A 118 -18.81 9.88 4.68
C ASP A 118 -19.43 11.31 4.67
N GLY A 119 -19.31 12.03 3.55
CA GLY A 119 -19.73 13.44 3.46
C GLY A 119 -18.84 14.42 4.23
N GLU A 120 -17.77 13.94 4.88
CA GLU A 120 -16.78 14.73 5.61
C GLU A 120 -15.49 14.92 4.79
N VAL A 121 -14.76 15.99 5.09
CA VAL A 121 -13.37 16.18 4.65
C VAL A 121 -12.49 16.34 5.88
N ARG A 122 -11.43 15.53 5.96
CA ARG A 122 -10.40 15.61 6.99
C ARG A 122 -9.09 16.06 6.40
N GLU A 123 -8.48 17.03 7.08
CA GLU A 123 -7.13 17.50 6.81
C GLU A 123 -6.17 16.92 7.84
N ILE A 124 -5.26 16.05 7.38
CA ILE A 124 -4.27 15.39 8.22
C ILE A 124 -2.92 16.09 8.00
N PRO A 125 -2.49 16.96 8.93
CA PRO A 125 -1.19 17.59 8.83
C PRO A 125 -0.08 16.57 9.11
N ILE A 126 0.96 16.61 8.29
CA ILE A 126 2.19 15.84 8.49
C ILE A 126 3.41 16.75 8.34
N VAL A 127 4.54 16.33 8.93
CA VAL A 127 5.83 16.97 8.70
C VAL A 127 6.72 16.01 7.93
N LEU A 128 6.94 16.29 6.64
CA LEU A 128 7.89 15.56 5.82
C LEU A 128 9.30 16.02 6.18
N ARG A 129 10.06 15.13 6.81
CA ARG A 129 11.43 15.42 7.27
C ARG A 129 12.42 15.27 6.12
N SER A 130 13.52 16.02 6.19
CA SER A 130 14.65 15.81 5.30
C SER A 130 15.30 14.45 5.59
N ARG A 131 15.99 13.90 4.59
CA ARG A 131 16.83 12.71 4.71
C ARG A 131 18.18 13.01 4.09
N SER A 132 19.25 12.63 4.77
CA SER A 132 20.60 12.78 4.21
C SER A 132 20.87 11.69 3.18
N PHE A 133 21.23 12.10 1.96
CA PHE A 133 21.59 11.19 0.89
C PHE A 133 23.07 11.36 0.54
N PRO A 134 23.86 10.27 0.55
CA PRO A 134 25.27 10.37 0.25
C PRO A 134 25.50 10.75 -1.21
N VAL A 135 26.66 11.33 -1.48
CA VAL A 135 27.13 11.65 -2.83
C VAL A 135 28.06 10.54 -3.30
N GLN A 136 27.86 10.07 -4.54
CA GLN A 136 28.73 9.13 -5.20
C GLN A 136 29.25 9.72 -6.51
N ARG A 137 30.53 9.48 -6.82
CA ARG A 137 31.13 9.84 -8.11
C ARG A 137 31.31 8.57 -8.92
N ILE A 138 30.76 8.55 -10.13
CA ILE A 138 30.89 7.41 -11.03
C ILE A 138 31.40 7.84 -12.40
N THR A 139 32.27 6.98 -12.95
CA THR A 139 32.80 7.12 -14.30
C THR A 139 32.26 5.97 -15.14
N LEU A 140 31.46 6.29 -16.15
CA LEU A 140 30.92 5.28 -17.05
C LEU A 140 31.98 4.90 -18.11
N PRO A 141 32.12 3.61 -18.44
CA PRO A 141 33.03 3.19 -19.51
C PRO A 141 32.71 3.86 -20.87
N PRO A 142 33.69 3.99 -21.77
CA PRO A 142 33.45 4.42 -23.15
C PRO A 142 32.32 3.61 -23.82
N GLY A 143 31.48 4.29 -24.61
CA GLY A 143 30.31 3.67 -25.25
C GLY A 143 29.06 3.51 -24.36
N LYS A 144 29.21 3.59 -23.03
CA LYS A 144 28.10 3.64 -22.07
C LYS A 144 27.89 5.03 -21.46
N ALA A 145 28.93 5.87 -21.52
CA ALA A 145 28.86 7.28 -21.18
C ALA A 145 28.20 8.10 -22.30
N GLY A 146 27.29 9.03 -21.94
CA GLY A 146 26.79 10.07 -22.84
C GLY A 146 25.73 9.64 -23.87
N GLN A 147 25.37 8.35 -23.94
CA GLN A 147 24.24 7.90 -24.75
C GLN A 147 22.94 8.04 -23.96
N GLY A 148 22.05 8.93 -24.41
CA GLY A 148 20.71 9.06 -23.86
C GLY A 148 19.85 7.83 -24.10
N ALA A 149 18.78 7.71 -23.32
CA ALA A 149 17.75 6.71 -23.57
C ALA A 149 17.08 6.97 -24.93
N THR A 150 16.63 5.92 -25.61
CA THR A 150 15.82 6.11 -26.82
C THR A 150 14.42 6.58 -26.45
N GLN A 151 13.72 7.23 -27.37
CA GLN A 151 12.32 7.60 -27.15
C GLN A 151 11.45 6.37 -26.85
N TYR A 152 11.68 5.27 -27.59
CA TYR A 152 11.01 3.99 -27.34
C TYR A 152 11.23 3.48 -25.90
N GLU A 153 12.46 3.50 -25.41
CA GLU A 153 12.79 3.14 -24.03
C GLU A 153 12.07 4.04 -23.02
N LEU A 154 12.09 5.37 -23.24
CA LEU A 154 11.43 6.34 -22.37
C LEU A 154 9.92 6.12 -22.31
N ASP A 155 9.27 5.93 -23.46
CA ASP A 155 7.82 5.73 -23.55
C ASP A 155 7.37 4.44 -22.87
N ARG A 156 8.11 3.34 -23.10
CA ARG A 156 7.83 2.04 -22.46
C ARG A 156 7.97 2.12 -20.95
N VAL A 157 9.03 2.74 -20.45
CA VAL A 157 9.25 2.91 -19.00
C VAL A 157 8.22 3.88 -18.40
N ALA A 158 7.85 4.95 -19.11
CA ALA A 158 6.83 5.89 -18.66
C ALA A 158 5.43 5.25 -18.58
N ALA A 159 5.04 4.44 -19.58
CA ALA A 159 3.80 3.69 -19.58
C ALA A 159 3.75 2.68 -18.42
N PHE A 160 4.84 1.93 -18.22
CA PHE A 160 4.97 0.98 -17.11
C PHE A 160 4.78 1.66 -15.74
N LYS A 161 5.41 2.82 -15.52
CA LYS A 161 5.32 3.56 -14.26
C LYS A 161 3.92 4.13 -13.98
N LYS A 162 3.08 4.31 -15.01
CA LYS A 162 1.71 4.83 -14.87
C LYS A 162 0.69 3.74 -14.52
N LEU A 163 1.09 2.47 -14.43
CA LEU A 163 0.17 1.37 -14.15
C LEU A 163 -0.44 1.50 -12.75
N VAL A 164 -1.76 1.40 -12.67
CA VAL A 164 -2.55 1.35 -11.44
C VAL A 164 -3.58 0.22 -11.55
N THR A 165 -3.11 -1.03 -11.45
CA THR A 165 -3.98 -2.21 -11.49
C THR A 165 -4.74 -2.36 -10.16
N PRO A 166 -6.08 -2.42 -10.10
CA PRO A 166 -6.80 -2.46 -8.82
C PRO A 166 -6.50 -3.68 -7.93
N GLN A 167 -6.22 -4.82 -8.56
CA GLN A 167 -5.86 -6.07 -7.87
C GLN A 167 -4.50 -5.94 -7.18
N LYS A 168 -4.45 -6.21 -5.88
CA LYS A 168 -3.20 -6.36 -5.10
C LYS A 168 -2.63 -7.75 -5.32
N PHE A 169 -1.36 -7.85 -5.73
CA PHE A 169 -0.68 -9.15 -5.89
C PHE A 169 0.25 -9.50 -4.72
N TRP A 170 0.83 -8.52 -4.03
CA TRP A 170 1.75 -8.80 -2.92
C TRP A 170 1.00 -9.21 -1.64
N ASN A 171 1.69 -9.99 -0.81
CA ASN A 171 1.25 -10.39 0.52
C ASN A 171 2.47 -10.35 1.45
N GLY A 172 2.42 -9.54 2.51
CA GLY A 172 3.56 -9.32 3.40
C GLY A 172 4.70 -8.48 2.79
N PRO A 173 5.85 -8.42 3.50
CA PRO A 173 7.03 -7.67 3.07
C PRO A 173 7.69 -8.24 1.81
N PHE A 174 8.35 -7.37 1.06
CA PHE A 174 9.07 -7.73 -0.15
C PHE A 174 10.39 -8.44 0.18
N LEU A 175 10.71 -9.49 -0.58
CA LEU A 175 11.98 -10.19 -0.48
C LEU A 175 13.12 -9.38 -1.12
N LYS A 176 14.36 -9.72 -0.77
CA LYS A 176 15.52 -9.23 -1.53
C LYS A 176 15.52 -9.93 -2.91
N PRO A 177 15.67 -9.18 -4.02
CA PRO A 177 15.69 -9.76 -5.37
C PRO A 177 17.04 -10.40 -5.72
N ASN A 178 18.05 -10.26 -4.85
CA ASN A 178 19.35 -10.91 -4.98
C ASN A 178 20.01 -11.05 -3.58
N ARG A 179 20.88 -12.05 -3.42
CA ARG A 179 21.60 -12.34 -2.16
C ARG A 179 22.83 -11.46 -1.90
N GLY A 180 23.28 -10.72 -2.90
CA GLY A 180 24.43 -9.81 -2.81
C GLY A 180 24.24 -8.72 -1.76
N ARG A 181 25.33 -8.06 -1.38
CA ARG A 181 25.26 -6.87 -0.52
C ARG A 181 24.72 -5.69 -1.33
N ILE A 182 24.06 -4.75 -0.66
CA ILE A 182 23.71 -3.47 -1.28
C ILE A 182 25.00 -2.66 -1.45
N SER A 183 25.35 -2.32 -2.69
CA SER A 183 26.53 -1.52 -3.03
C SER A 183 26.22 -0.04 -3.24
N SER A 184 24.98 0.31 -3.56
CA SER A 184 24.51 1.70 -3.64
C SER A 184 23.08 1.76 -3.12
N ILE A 185 22.82 2.64 -2.16
CA ILE A 185 21.48 2.79 -1.55
C ILE A 185 20.59 3.71 -2.40
N TYR A 186 19.31 3.72 -2.09
CA TYR A 186 18.35 4.67 -2.67
C TYR A 186 18.72 6.12 -2.36
N GLY A 187 18.42 7.00 -3.30
CA GLY A 187 18.53 8.45 -3.13
C GLY A 187 19.93 9.03 -3.26
N VAL A 188 20.97 8.20 -3.44
CA VAL A 188 22.35 8.64 -3.68
C VAL A 188 22.39 9.72 -4.77
N ARG A 189 23.00 10.86 -4.45
CA ARG A 189 23.25 11.95 -5.41
C ARG A 189 24.49 11.60 -6.22
N ARG A 190 24.47 11.78 -7.54
CA ARG A 190 25.54 11.29 -8.41
C ARG A 190 26.22 12.39 -9.20
N TYR A 191 27.54 12.31 -9.25
CA TYR A 191 28.33 12.89 -10.34
C TYR A 191 28.55 11.81 -11.39
N TYR A 192 28.27 12.12 -12.65
CA TYR A 192 28.59 11.29 -13.80
C TYR A 192 29.71 11.96 -14.59
N ASN A 193 30.86 11.29 -14.72
CA ASN A 193 32.01 11.80 -15.48
C ASN A 193 32.38 13.25 -15.09
N GLY A 194 32.39 13.54 -13.78
CA GLY A 194 32.72 14.86 -13.23
C GLY A 194 31.57 15.88 -13.18
N LYS A 195 30.40 15.61 -13.78
CA LYS A 195 29.25 16.52 -13.77
C LYS A 195 28.19 16.10 -12.76
N PHE A 196 27.76 17.02 -11.89
CA PHE A 196 26.69 16.75 -10.92
C PHE A 196 25.33 16.66 -11.62
N ALA A 197 24.55 15.65 -11.29
CA ALA A 197 23.19 15.50 -11.81
C ALA A 197 22.18 16.19 -10.85
N ASN A 198 21.89 17.46 -11.12
CA ASN A 198 21.08 18.34 -10.25
C ASN A 198 19.67 17.80 -9.98
N ASP A 199 18.99 17.27 -10.99
CA ASP A 199 17.60 16.78 -10.87
C ASP A 199 17.52 15.25 -10.88
N TYR A 200 18.60 14.62 -10.43
CA TYR A 200 18.71 13.16 -10.37
C TYR A 200 19.21 12.70 -9.01
N TYR A 201 18.73 11.51 -8.67
CA TYR A 201 19.19 10.69 -7.56
C TYR A 201 19.06 9.23 -7.98
N HIS A 202 19.74 8.34 -7.27
CA HIS A 202 19.64 6.92 -7.51
C HIS A 202 18.23 6.39 -7.17
N ARG A 203 17.44 6.05 -8.20
CA ARG A 203 16.00 5.69 -8.10
C ARG A 203 15.73 4.24 -7.65
N GLY A 204 16.69 3.62 -7.00
CA GLY A 204 16.61 2.22 -6.57
C GLY A 204 17.77 1.86 -5.66
N VAL A 205 17.98 0.57 -5.46
CA VAL A 205 19.12 0.01 -4.75
C VAL A 205 19.92 -0.88 -5.68
N ASP A 206 21.25 -0.81 -5.58
CA ASP A 206 22.15 -1.65 -6.36
C ASP A 206 22.64 -2.79 -5.47
N TYR A 207 22.47 -4.04 -5.93
CA TYR A 207 23.07 -5.23 -5.33
C TYR A 207 24.33 -5.63 -6.09
N ALA A 208 25.44 -5.74 -5.37
CA ALA A 208 26.68 -6.30 -5.91
C ALA A 208 26.55 -7.82 -5.99
N GLY A 209 26.50 -8.33 -7.22
CA GLY A 209 26.49 -9.77 -7.53
C GLY A 209 27.24 -10.03 -8.83
N GLY A 210 27.78 -11.25 -8.96
CA GLY A 210 28.50 -11.65 -10.17
C GLY A 210 27.59 -11.73 -11.39
N TYR A 211 28.15 -11.56 -12.59
CA TYR A 211 27.44 -11.79 -13.84
C TYR A 211 26.79 -13.19 -13.83
N GLY A 212 25.54 -13.28 -14.28
CA GLY A 212 24.78 -14.52 -14.31
C GLY A 212 24.10 -14.89 -12.98
N SER A 213 24.38 -14.18 -11.87
CA SER A 213 23.71 -14.41 -10.59
C SER A 213 22.19 -14.26 -10.71
N PRO A 214 21.39 -15.10 -10.02
CA PRO A 214 19.94 -15.06 -10.15
C PRO A 214 19.34 -13.75 -9.65
N VAL A 215 18.34 -13.27 -10.39
CA VAL A 215 17.46 -12.16 -10.00
C VAL A 215 16.09 -12.75 -9.75
N THR A 216 15.53 -12.51 -8.57
CA THR A 216 14.23 -13.04 -8.14
C THR A 216 13.18 -11.94 -8.00
N ALA A 217 11.91 -12.29 -8.19
CA ALA A 217 10.80 -11.38 -7.93
C ALA A 217 10.67 -11.12 -6.41
N PRO A 218 10.65 -9.87 -5.94
CA PRO A 218 10.58 -9.54 -4.52
C PRO A 218 9.19 -9.81 -3.93
N ALA A 219 8.15 -9.74 -4.74
CA ALA A 219 6.77 -10.06 -4.39
C ALA A 219 6.04 -10.64 -5.61
N ALA A 220 4.85 -11.19 -5.40
CA ALA A 220 3.99 -11.61 -6.50
C ALA A 220 3.57 -10.41 -7.37
N GLY A 221 3.35 -10.67 -8.65
CA GLY A 221 2.91 -9.64 -9.60
C GLY A 221 2.84 -10.16 -11.02
N ARG A 222 2.45 -9.27 -11.93
CA ARG A 222 2.42 -9.53 -13.37
C ARG A 222 3.60 -8.83 -14.03
N VAL A 223 4.36 -9.54 -14.86
CA VAL A 223 5.39 -8.93 -15.69
C VAL A 223 4.73 -7.98 -16.68
N ALA A 224 4.99 -6.69 -16.57
CA ALA A 224 4.35 -5.64 -17.36
C ALA A 224 5.33 -4.84 -18.22
N LEU A 225 6.63 -5.12 -18.08
CA LEU A 225 7.67 -4.58 -18.94
C LEU A 225 8.77 -5.61 -19.14
N VAL A 226 9.15 -5.84 -20.38
CA VAL A 226 10.38 -6.51 -20.77
C VAL A 226 11.06 -5.64 -21.82
N GLY A 227 12.19 -5.06 -21.43
CA GLY A 227 13.03 -4.24 -22.30
C GLY A 227 14.31 -4.96 -22.70
N ARG A 228 14.77 -4.79 -23.94
CA ARG A 228 16.04 -5.35 -24.42
C ARG A 228 16.88 -4.30 -25.11
N VAL A 229 18.21 -4.45 -24.98
CA VAL A 229 19.17 -3.61 -25.70
C VAL A 229 18.94 -3.68 -27.22
N SER A 230 18.66 -4.89 -27.75
CA SER A 230 18.37 -5.09 -29.17
C SER A 230 17.12 -4.37 -29.67
N GLN A 231 16.23 -3.95 -28.75
CA GLN A 231 15.01 -3.21 -29.05
C GLN A 231 15.16 -1.71 -28.75
N GLY A 232 16.35 -1.24 -28.37
CA GLY A 232 16.62 0.17 -28.11
C GLY A 232 16.64 0.58 -26.63
N PHE A 233 16.64 -0.36 -25.68
CA PHE A 233 16.90 -0.02 -24.27
C PHE A 233 18.40 0.23 -24.04
N ARG A 234 18.81 1.50 -24.18
CA ARG A 234 20.23 1.91 -24.13
C ARG A 234 20.70 2.22 -22.72
N VAL A 235 19.88 2.86 -21.90
CA VAL A 235 20.29 3.31 -20.57
C VAL A 235 20.01 2.24 -19.52
N HIS A 236 18.78 1.73 -19.47
CA HIS A 236 18.38 0.71 -18.51
C HIS A 236 18.93 -0.68 -18.89
N GLY A 237 19.32 -0.88 -20.16
CA GLY A 237 19.79 -2.17 -20.66
C GLY A 237 18.65 -3.19 -20.77
N ASN A 238 18.95 -4.47 -20.57
CA ASN A 238 17.89 -5.48 -20.46
C ASN A 238 17.15 -5.29 -19.14
N VAL A 239 15.81 -5.26 -19.21
CA VAL A 239 14.94 -4.87 -18.10
C VAL A 239 13.79 -5.85 -17.94
N ILE A 240 13.43 -6.11 -16.69
CA ILE A 240 12.14 -6.69 -16.31
C ILE A 240 11.43 -5.70 -15.39
N GLY A 241 10.17 -5.40 -15.67
CA GLY A 241 9.28 -4.64 -14.80
C GLY A 241 8.09 -5.50 -14.38
N VAL A 242 7.81 -5.52 -13.07
CA VAL A 242 6.72 -6.28 -12.46
C VAL A 242 5.72 -5.30 -11.85
N ASP A 243 4.46 -5.42 -12.25
CA ASP A 243 3.31 -4.75 -11.65
C ASP A 243 2.80 -5.59 -10.47
N HIS A 244 2.95 -5.06 -9.27
CA HIS A 244 2.47 -5.69 -8.04
C HIS A 244 1.03 -5.27 -7.71
N GLY A 245 0.43 -4.37 -8.48
CA GLY A 245 -0.90 -3.84 -8.26
C GLY A 245 -0.89 -2.50 -7.55
N GLN A 246 -2.04 -1.82 -7.54
CA GLN A 246 -2.37 -0.64 -6.76
C GLN A 246 -1.33 0.49 -6.86
N GLY A 247 -0.72 0.64 -8.05
CA GLY A 247 0.31 1.65 -8.33
C GLY A 247 1.73 1.24 -7.93
N VAL A 248 1.94 0.03 -7.42
CA VAL A 248 3.24 -0.48 -6.94
C VAL A 248 3.92 -1.31 -8.03
N THR A 249 5.11 -0.89 -8.45
CA THR A 249 5.86 -1.58 -9.51
C THR A 249 7.34 -1.71 -9.18
N SER A 250 7.95 -2.85 -9.50
CA SER A 250 9.40 -3.07 -9.40
C SER A 250 10.04 -3.11 -10.78
N ILE A 251 11.22 -2.50 -10.95
CA ILE A 251 12.03 -2.61 -12.17
C ILE A 251 13.41 -3.19 -11.84
N PHE A 252 13.89 -4.10 -12.67
CA PHE A 252 15.20 -4.75 -12.58
C PHE A 252 15.97 -4.42 -13.84
N MET A 253 17.15 -3.81 -13.71
CA MET A 253 17.91 -3.29 -14.85
C MET A 253 19.27 -3.98 -15.01
N HIS A 254 19.92 -3.67 -16.12
CA HIS A 254 21.28 -4.11 -16.47
C HIS A 254 21.43 -5.63 -16.63
N LEU A 255 20.32 -6.35 -16.87
CA LEU A 255 20.30 -7.81 -16.86
C LEU A 255 21.15 -8.43 -17.98
N SER A 256 21.68 -9.62 -17.76
CA SER A 256 22.31 -10.43 -18.81
C SER A 256 21.28 -11.30 -19.53
N ARG A 257 20.32 -11.83 -18.77
CA ARG A 257 19.30 -12.77 -19.23
C ARG A 257 17.94 -12.42 -18.62
N ILE A 258 16.89 -12.70 -19.38
CA ILE A 258 15.49 -12.52 -19.00
C ILE A 258 14.81 -13.89 -19.17
N ASP A 259 14.19 -14.39 -18.09
CA ASP A 259 13.58 -15.73 -18.02
C ASP A 259 12.04 -15.69 -18.05
N VAL A 260 11.47 -14.51 -18.25
CA VAL A 260 10.02 -14.25 -18.26
C VAL A 260 9.61 -13.38 -19.45
N LYS A 261 8.33 -13.38 -19.77
CA LYS A 261 7.72 -12.52 -20.80
C LYS A 261 6.62 -11.64 -20.21
N GLU A 262 6.29 -10.56 -20.91
CA GLU A 262 5.15 -9.72 -20.52
C GLU A 262 3.87 -10.56 -20.45
N GLY A 263 3.07 -10.32 -19.41
CA GLY A 263 1.87 -11.09 -19.09
C GLY A 263 2.08 -12.22 -18.07
N ASP A 264 3.31 -12.70 -17.88
CA ASP A 264 3.57 -13.78 -16.90
C ASP A 264 3.23 -13.34 -15.47
N ILE A 265 2.61 -14.24 -14.70
CA ILE A 265 2.43 -14.06 -13.25
C ILE A 265 3.63 -14.68 -12.54
N VAL A 266 4.30 -13.89 -11.71
CA VAL A 266 5.45 -14.32 -10.92
C VAL A 266 5.10 -14.41 -9.44
N LYS A 267 5.74 -15.34 -8.73
CA LYS A 267 5.62 -15.53 -7.28
C LYS A 267 6.81 -14.91 -6.54
N PRO A 268 6.69 -14.54 -5.26
CA PRO A 268 7.83 -14.10 -4.47
C PRO A 268 8.95 -15.15 -4.50
N GLY A 269 10.19 -14.71 -4.73
CA GLY A 269 11.37 -15.58 -4.78
C GLY A 269 11.57 -16.34 -6.10
N GLN A 270 10.62 -16.29 -7.04
CA GLN A 270 10.79 -16.89 -8.37
C GLN A 270 11.93 -16.20 -9.12
N VAL A 271 12.83 -17.00 -9.71
CA VAL A 271 13.88 -16.48 -10.61
C VAL A 271 13.22 -15.94 -11.88
N ILE A 272 13.53 -14.70 -12.22
CA ILE A 272 12.97 -13.99 -13.38
C ILE A 272 14.04 -13.60 -14.40
N GLY A 273 15.32 -13.68 -14.03
CA GLY A 273 16.43 -13.35 -14.90
C GLY A 273 17.77 -13.48 -14.19
N ALA A 274 18.80 -12.85 -14.76
CA ALA A 274 20.14 -12.86 -14.20
C ALA A 274 20.86 -11.52 -14.30
N ILE A 275 21.73 -11.26 -13.32
CA ILE A 275 22.59 -10.08 -13.26
C ILE A 275 23.46 -10.00 -14.51
N GLY A 276 23.59 -8.80 -15.04
CA GLY A 276 24.52 -8.50 -16.12
C GLY A 276 25.16 -7.12 -15.93
N SER A 277 25.61 -6.55 -17.04
CA SER A 277 26.08 -5.16 -17.11
C SER A 277 25.64 -4.54 -18.44
N THR A 278 24.39 -4.76 -18.84
CA THR A 278 23.84 -4.13 -20.05
C THR A 278 23.43 -2.68 -19.77
N GLY A 279 23.39 -1.86 -20.81
CA GLY A 279 23.08 -0.43 -20.70
C GLY A 279 24.13 0.38 -19.93
N ALA A 280 23.69 1.48 -19.29
CA ALA A 280 24.54 2.41 -18.56
C ALA A 280 24.94 1.85 -17.19
N SER A 281 25.92 0.94 -17.20
CA SER A 281 26.42 0.23 -16.01
C SER A 281 27.95 0.20 -15.98
N THR A 282 28.54 0.41 -14.79
CA THR A 282 30.00 0.39 -14.56
C THR A 282 30.57 -1.02 -14.37
N GLY A 283 29.72 -2.04 -14.22
CA GLY A 283 30.12 -3.43 -14.01
C GLY A 283 28.92 -4.29 -13.57
N PRO A 284 29.09 -5.61 -13.40
CA PRO A 284 27.99 -6.48 -13.00
C PRO A 284 27.34 -6.09 -11.67
N HIS A 285 26.05 -5.75 -11.71
CA HIS A 285 25.22 -5.49 -10.54
C HIS A 285 23.74 -5.60 -10.92
N LEU A 286 22.88 -5.78 -9.92
CA LEU A 286 21.44 -5.63 -10.08
C LEU A 286 21.02 -4.25 -9.58
N HIS A 287 20.43 -3.43 -10.46
CA HIS A 287 19.66 -2.28 -10.01
C HIS A 287 18.20 -2.70 -9.82
N TRP A 288 17.67 -2.52 -8.61
CA TRP A 288 16.25 -2.70 -8.29
C TRP A 288 15.62 -1.36 -7.89
N GLY A 289 14.73 -0.85 -8.74
CA GLY A 289 13.89 0.30 -8.44
C GLY A 289 12.49 -0.13 -8.01
N LEU A 290 11.93 0.55 -7.03
CA LEU A 290 10.53 0.41 -6.62
C LEU A 290 9.82 1.75 -6.85
N TYR A 291 8.64 1.69 -7.46
CA TYR A 291 7.81 2.86 -7.73
C TYR A 291 6.44 2.67 -7.11
N VAL A 292 5.91 3.77 -6.58
CA VAL A 292 4.55 3.87 -6.07
C VAL A 292 3.91 5.06 -6.78
N ASN A 293 2.82 4.82 -7.51
CA ASN A 293 2.13 5.82 -8.32
C ASN A 293 3.09 6.59 -9.24
N GLY A 294 4.00 5.86 -9.88
CA GLY A 294 4.96 6.37 -10.87
C GLY A 294 6.19 7.09 -10.30
N LEU A 295 6.23 7.37 -9.01
CA LEU A 295 7.37 7.99 -8.34
C LEU A 295 8.23 6.94 -7.63
N SER A 296 9.55 7.04 -7.76
CA SER A 296 10.45 6.08 -7.11
C SER A 296 10.45 6.31 -5.60
N VAL A 297 10.48 5.23 -4.84
CA VAL A 297 10.54 5.25 -3.38
C VAL A 297 11.69 4.35 -2.90
N ASP A 298 12.10 4.51 -1.65
CA ASP A 298 13.08 3.61 -1.04
C ASP A 298 12.49 2.20 -0.92
N PRO A 299 13.10 1.16 -1.54
CA PRO A 299 12.65 -0.22 -1.37
C PRO A 299 12.89 -0.78 0.04
N GLY A 300 13.72 -0.11 0.87
CA GLY A 300 14.08 -0.53 2.22
C GLY A 300 12.88 -0.82 3.13
N PRO A 301 11.99 0.15 3.40
CA PRO A 301 10.78 -0.06 4.21
C PRO A 301 9.90 -1.18 3.69
N TRP A 302 9.70 -1.29 2.38
CA TRP A 302 8.90 -2.34 1.75
C TRP A 302 9.38 -3.76 2.00
N ARG A 303 10.67 -3.95 2.34
CA ARG A 303 11.22 -5.24 2.75
C ARG A 303 11.07 -5.55 4.23
N ASN A 304 10.84 -4.54 5.06
CA ASN A 304 10.90 -4.65 6.52
C ASN A 304 9.51 -4.55 7.16
N GLN A 305 8.51 -4.05 6.43
CA GLN A 305 7.14 -3.91 6.92
C GLN A 305 6.13 -4.23 5.82
N GLU A 306 4.92 -4.58 6.24
CA GLU A 306 3.81 -4.82 5.32
C GLU A 306 3.05 -3.53 5.02
N PHE A 307 2.78 -3.29 3.74
CA PHE A 307 1.84 -2.28 3.27
C PHE A 307 0.52 -3.00 2.95
N GLN A 308 -0.40 -3.03 3.92
CA GLN A 308 -1.67 -3.80 3.88
C GLN A 308 -2.54 -3.41 2.70
#